data_AF-A0A1H8DS16-F1
#
_entry.id   AF-A0A1H8DS16-F1
#
_cell.length_a   1.000
_cell.length_b   1.000
_cell.length_c   1.000
_cell.angle_alpha   90.00
_cell.angle_beta   90.00
_cell.angle_gamma   90.00
#
_symmetry.space_group_name_H-M   'P 1'
#
loop_
_entity.id
_entity.type
_entity.pdbx_description
1 polymer ?
#
loop_
_entity_poly.entity_id
_entity_poly.type
_entity_poly.pdbx_seq_one_letter_code
_entity_poly.pdbx_strand_id
1 'polypeptide(L)'
;MPNNLFPLTCFLSSCFYLFVICAGAGLVYLLVRGVSNRRGLLEDALPHDSSHTGPVILSPLLHILFGFLVLGSLMGLFGSLSRSSIWLALLCLGVSALFIFRNWHHIKGLVGDLLNIIERMVAVIISLDYGLRENLSMRIIWATFGILLALFAGAFGCLWPVLEEMWNSTGIFSLLLRIAVWLFGPLFSLMLGLGVVGLIRQGQNPLKPSMLALSTLSPQQAACHVHVAHLSDLHIPRDTRLTEDEPWEPGILDKCRNALAENDENTPLAAIVCSGDITDTGHPDAWKKFVTSFGAYKGRIVMGPGNHDLNIVGYGALSILLVGDKFGTAGRWVRMVAFMKTAIEMMDDRAQVWQHGKLVPLADAWETISADTSNERKALQAANDLFPFVVTVEKNQALTFIVWNTVRSSSLAFNNSFGNIGKKQLNNFQAINEHFKQTGMSLLHVMHHKIGLPKARFKRQKTVTGTRTYRLRMYLRDSLQLAGMTMANARTVLPAILQNQSTVVLHGHHHATFTGEYALGGKVMQVVSAPSSTLGTEYHVGTDGRPRKGFDILELGRNDMGWALMRQPIQIDYKV
;
A
#
# COMPACT_ATOMS: atom_id res chain seq x y z
N MET A 1 -64.43 -17.91 -34.04
CA MET A 1 -63.98 -16.67 -33.37
C MET A 1 -63.28 -17.07 -32.08
N PRO A 2 -61.98 -16.81 -31.90
CA PRO A 2 -61.27 -17.14 -30.65
C PRO A 2 -61.34 -16.00 -29.65
N ASN A 3 -61.33 -16.37 -28.37
CA ASN A 3 -61.67 -15.56 -27.20
C ASN A 3 -60.64 -14.46 -26.88
N ASN A 4 -61.08 -13.20 -26.85
CA ASN A 4 -60.34 -12.03 -26.33
C ASN A 4 -60.41 -11.95 -24.78
N LEU A 5 -59.80 -12.91 -24.08
CA LEU A 5 -59.72 -12.88 -22.59
C LEU A 5 -58.44 -12.20 -22.05
N PHE A 6 -57.44 -11.94 -22.90
CA PHE A 6 -56.13 -11.44 -22.49
C PHE A 6 -56.12 -10.05 -21.80
N PRO A 7 -56.89 -9.04 -22.27
CA PRO A 7 -56.89 -7.71 -21.65
C PRO A 7 -57.50 -7.72 -20.25
N LEU A 8 -58.50 -8.57 -20.03
CA LEU A 8 -59.22 -8.67 -18.75
C LEU A 8 -58.34 -9.31 -17.68
N THR A 9 -57.54 -10.33 -18.02
CA THR A 9 -56.57 -10.95 -17.10
C THR A 9 -55.46 -9.99 -16.67
N CYS A 10 -54.92 -9.18 -17.58
CA CYS A 10 -53.90 -8.18 -17.23
C CYS A 10 -54.47 -7.04 -16.36
N PHE A 11 -55.70 -6.60 -16.64
CA PHE A 11 -56.39 -5.59 -15.84
C PHE A 11 -56.70 -6.11 -14.43
N LEU A 12 -57.27 -7.32 -14.32
CA LEU A 12 -57.57 -7.93 -13.03
C LEU A 12 -56.30 -8.22 -12.21
N SER A 13 -55.20 -8.62 -12.85
CA SER A 13 -53.90 -8.78 -12.18
C SER A 13 -53.37 -7.44 -11.64
N SER A 14 -53.47 -6.37 -12.42
CA SER A 14 -53.04 -5.02 -11.99
C SER A 14 -53.89 -4.48 -10.84
N CYS A 15 -55.22 -4.69 -10.89
CA CYS A 15 -56.13 -4.35 -9.81
C CYS A 15 -55.87 -5.17 -8.54
N PHE A 16 -55.53 -6.46 -8.69
CA PHE A 16 -55.17 -7.33 -7.57
C PHE A 16 -53.86 -6.87 -6.89
N TYR A 17 -52.84 -6.52 -7.65
CA TYR A 17 -51.59 -5.97 -7.10
C TYR A 17 -51.81 -4.64 -6.38
N LEU A 18 -52.63 -3.74 -6.96
CA LEU A 18 -52.97 -2.48 -6.32
C LEU A 18 -53.76 -2.70 -5.02
N PHE A 19 -54.70 -3.65 -5.02
CA PHE A 19 -55.46 -4.04 -3.83
C PHE A 19 -54.54 -4.60 -2.72
N VAL A 20 -53.58 -5.47 -3.06
CA VAL A 20 -52.61 -6.03 -2.09
C VAL A 20 -51.71 -4.93 -1.51
N ILE A 21 -51.27 -3.96 -2.33
CA ILE A 21 -50.48 -2.82 -1.88
C ILE A 21 -51.31 -1.93 -0.94
N CYS A 22 -52.55 -1.61 -1.29
CA CYS A 22 -53.45 -0.80 -0.46
C CYS A 22 -53.83 -1.52 0.85
N ALA A 23 -54.09 -2.83 0.81
CA ALA A 23 -54.39 -3.64 1.99
C ALA A 23 -53.17 -3.76 2.91
N GLY A 24 -51.97 -3.93 2.34
CA GLY A 24 -50.70 -3.91 3.08
C GLY A 24 -50.43 -2.57 3.74
N ALA A 25 -50.65 -1.47 3.02
CA ALA A 25 -50.53 -0.11 3.57
C ALA A 25 -51.56 0.15 4.69
N GLY A 26 -52.80 -0.32 4.53
CA GLY A 26 -53.85 -0.26 5.56
C GLY A 26 -53.49 -1.06 6.80
N LEU A 27 -52.95 -2.28 6.63
CA LEU A 27 -52.53 -3.13 7.75
C LEU A 27 -51.35 -2.53 8.52
N VAL A 28 -50.35 -1.97 7.81
CA VAL A 28 -49.22 -1.27 8.43
C VAL A 28 -49.70 -0.02 9.16
N TYR A 29 -50.61 0.75 8.57
CA TYR A 29 -51.22 1.91 9.24
C TYR A 29 -51.99 1.52 10.50
N LEU A 30 -52.76 0.43 10.47
CA LEU A 30 -53.49 -0.08 11.63
C LEU A 30 -52.56 -0.64 12.71
N LEU A 31 -51.45 -1.27 12.35
CA LEU A 31 -50.44 -1.75 13.30
C LEU A 31 -49.70 -0.58 13.96
N VAL A 32 -49.33 0.45 13.19
CA VAL A 32 -48.71 1.68 13.72
C VAL A 32 -49.68 2.43 14.64
N ARG A 33 -50.96 2.53 14.25
CA ARG A 33 -52.00 3.19 15.07
C ARG A 33 -52.35 2.37 16.32
N GLY A 34 -52.34 1.04 16.23
CA GLY A 34 -52.54 0.13 17.37
C GLY A 34 -51.41 0.18 18.39
N VAL A 35 -50.16 0.32 17.93
CA VAL A 35 -48.99 0.53 18.80
C VAL A 35 -49.01 1.93 19.43
N SER A 36 -49.47 2.95 18.68
CA SER A 36 -49.61 4.32 19.21
C SER A 36 -50.75 4.45 20.23
N ASN A 37 -51.87 3.73 20.06
CA ASN A 37 -53.00 3.75 20.99
C ASN A 37 -52.76 2.92 22.27
N ARG A 38 -51.88 1.91 22.24
CA ARG A 38 -51.46 1.18 23.46
C ARG A 38 -50.50 1.95 24.36
N ARG A 39 -49.93 3.06 23.88
CA ARG A 39 -49.09 3.96 24.68
C ARG A 39 -49.89 4.71 25.75
N GLY A 40 -51.11 5.12 25.42
CA GLY A 40 -52.02 5.81 26.35
C GLY A 40 -52.58 4.93 27.49
N LEU A 41 -52.35 3.61 27.46
CA LEU A 41 -52.77 2.68 28.53
C LEU A 41 -51.60 2.19 29.40
N LEU A 42 -50.35 2.50 29.01
CA LEU A 42 -49.13 2.12 29.73
C LEU A 42 -48.44 3.30 30.43
N GLU A 43 -48.81 4.54 30.07
CA GLU A 43 -48.30 5.76 30.73
C GLU A 43 -49.00 6.07 32.07
N ASP A 44 -50.13 5.43 32.39
CA ASP A 44 -50.84 5.61 33.67
C ASP A 44 -50.39 4.63 34.79
N ALA A 45 -49.42 3.74 34.53
CA ALA A 45 -49.07 2.64 35.45
C ALA A 45 -47.67 2.72 36.09
N LEU A 46 -46.88 3.78 35.86
CA LEU A 46 -45.52 3.87 36.40
C LEU A 46 -45.19 5.27 36.95
N PRO A 47 -44.55 5.38 38.14
CA PRO A 47 -44.19 6.67 38.71
C PRO A 47 -43.05 7.32 37.93
N HIS A 48 -43.18 8.63 37.71
CA HIS A 48 -42.17 9.49 37.11
C HIS A 48 -40.84 9.43 37.88
N ASP A 49 -39.81 8.93 37.22
CA ASP A 49 -38.43 9.35 37.47
C ASP A 49 -37.74 9.65 36.14
N SER A 50 -37.14 10.83 36.07
CA SER A 50 -36.72 11.51 34.85
C SER A 50 -35.20 11.52 34.75
N SER A 51 -34.64 10.59 33.98
CA SER A 51 -33.47 10.87 33.11
C SER A 51 -33.09 9.65 32.27
N HIS A 52 -32.91 9.90 30.97
CA HIS A 52 -32.38 8.99 29.93
C HIS A 52 -33.31 7.90 29.38
N THR A 53 -34.20 8.31 28.47
CA THR A 53 -34.68 7.44 27.38
C THR A 53 -34.06 7.90 26.06
N GLY A 54 -33.16 7.08 25.50
CA GLY A 54 -32.59 7.30 24.16
C GLY A 54 -33.64 7.11 23.06
N PRO A 55 -33.46 7.69 21.86
CA PRO A 55 -34.43 7.57 20.78
C PRO A 55 -34.50 6.12 20.28
N VAL A 56 -35.71 5.58 20.21
CA VAL A 56 -35.99 4.24 19.70
C VAL A 56 -35.70 4.19 18.19
N ILE A 57 -34.63 3.46 17.84
CA ILE A 57 -34.05 3.28 16.48
C ILE A 57 -35.01 2.59 15.48
N LEU A 58 -36.18 2.11 15.92
CA LEU A 58 -37.07 1.29 15.12
C LEU A 58 -37.81 2.06 13.99
N SER A 59 -38.16 3.33 14.22
CA SER A 59 -38.94 4.13 13.26
C SER A 59 -38.17 4.47 11.96
N PRO A 60 -36.91 4.96 12.02
CA PRO A 60 -36.12 5.23 10.81
C PRO A 60 -35.83 3.97 9.97
N LEU A 61 -35.59 2.83 10.63
CA LEU A 61 -35.30 1.54 9.99
C LEU A 61 -36.49 1.01 9.19
N LEU A 62 -37.71 1.12 9.74
CA LEU A 62 -38.95 0.75 9.04
C LEU A 62 -39.20 1.64 7.80
N HIS A 63 -38.78 2.90 7.84
CA HIS A 63 -39.00 3.86 6.74
C HIS A 63 -37.96 3.69 5.61
N ILE A 64 -36.73 3.31 5.94
CA ILE A 64 -35.71 2.89 4.97
C ILE A 64 -36.14 1.59 4.27
N LEU A 65 -36.68 0.63 5.03
CA LEU A 65 -37.22 -0.62 4.47
C LEU A 65 -38.35 -0.35 3.47
N PHE A 66 -39.22 0.63 3.74
CA PHE A 66 -40.27 1.07 2.82
C PHE A 66 -39.71 1.69 1.53
N GLY A 67 -38.68 2.54 1.62
CA GLY A 67 -38.02 3.12 0.45
C GLY A 67 -37.39 2.08 -0.48
N PHE A 68 -36.78 1.04 0.09
CA PHE A 68 -36.18 -0.06 -0.69
C PHE A 68 -37.21 -1.03 -1.25
N LEU A 69 -38.33 -1.27 -0.56
CA LEU A 69 -39.47 -2.05 -1.07
C LEU A 69 -40.07 -1.42 -2.33
N VAL A 70 -40.22 -0.10 -2.34
CA VAL A 70 -40.68 0.66 -3.51
C VAL A 70 -39.66 0.55 -4.65
N LEU A 71 -38.37 0.71 -4.37
CA LEU A 71 -37.30 0.62 -5.37
C LEU A 71 -37.14 -0.78 -5.99
N GLY A 72 -37.22 -1.83 -5.18
CA GLY A 72 -37.17 -3.22 -5.64
C GLY A 72 -38.38 -3.62 -6.48
N SER A 73 -39.57 -3.14 -6.12
CA SER A 73 -40.80 -3.35 -6.90
C SER A 73 -40.73 -2.65 -8.27
N LEU A 74 -40.10 -1.48 -8.33
CA LEU A 74 -39.85 -0.76 -9.58
C LEU A 74 -38.89 -1.53 -10.50
N MET A 75 -37.79 -2.09 -9.97
CA MET A 75 -36.82 -2.87 -10.76
C MET A 75 -37.42 -4.14 -11.38
N GLY A 76 -38.39 -4.78 -10.72
CA GLY A 76 -39.16 -5.89 -11.30
C GLY A 76 -40.11 -5.49 -12.43
N LEU A 77 -40.58 -4.25 -12.44
CA LEU A 77 -41.46 -3.68 -13.48
C LEU A 77 -40.72 -3.26 -14.76
N PHE A 78 -39.38 -3.19 -14.74
CA PHE A 78 -38.56 -2.79 -15.91
C PHE A 78 -38.36 -3.89 -16.96
N GLY A 79 -38.89 -5.09 -16.75
CA GLY A 79 -38.86 -6.18 -17.73
C GLY A 79 -39.69 -5.96 -18.99
N SER A 80 -40.61 -4.97 -19.02
CA SER A 80 -41.33 -4.57 -20.23
C SER A 80 -41.69 -3.09 -20.18
N LEU A 81 -40.97 -2.26 -20.94
CA LEU A 81 -41.09 -0.80 -20.85
C LEU A 81 -42.24 -0.25 -21.73
N SER A 82 -43.25 0.33 -21.07
CA SER A 82 -44.13 1.34 -21.66
C SER A 82 -43.74 2.72 -21.14
N ARG A 83 -44.08 3.81 -21.87
CA ARG A 83 -43.75 5.20 -21.50
C ARG A 83 -44.24 5.59 -20.10
N SER A 84 -45.28 4.94 -19.58
CA SER A 84 -45.84 5.17 -18.25
C SER A 84 -44.91 4.69 -17.12
N SER A 85 -44.15 3.62 -17.36
CA SER A 85 -43.21 3.03 -16.39
C SER A 85 -42.01 3.94 -16.11
N ILE A 86 -41.60 4.73 -17.11
CA ILE A 86 -40.46 5.66 -17.02
C ILE A 86 -40.81 6.86 -16.12
N TRP A 87 -42.02 7.41 -16.26
CA TRP A 87 -42.46 8.53 -15.43
C TRP A 87 -42.63 8.15 -13.96
N LEU A 88 -43.14 6.94 -13.70
CA LEU A 88 -43.27 6.44 -12.33
C LEU A 88 -41.89 6.22 -11.68
N ALA A 89 -40.92 5.70 -12.44
CA ALA A 89 -39.56 5.53 -11.95
C ALA A 89 -38.84 6.87 -11.67
N LEU A 90 -39.02 7.87 -12.54
CA LEU A 90 -38.47 9.21 -12.32
C LEU A 90 -39.11 9.89 -11.10
N LEU A 91 -40.41 9.71 -10.89
CA LEU A 91 -41.12 10.20 -9.70
C LEU A 91 -40.58 9.52 -8.43
N CYS A 92 -40.41 8.20 -8.45
CA CYS A 92 -39.88 7.45 -7.31
C CYS A 92 -38.42 7.79 -7.03
N LEU A 93 -37.57 7.99 -8.04
CA LEU A 93 -36.20 8.48 -7.87
C LEU A 93 -36.19 9.89 -7.25
N GLY A 94 -37.10 10.77 -7.67
CA GLY A 94 -37.28 12.10 -7.07
C GLY A 94 -37.70 12.04 -5.59
N VAL A 95 -38.65 11.16 -5.25
CA VAL A 95 -39.11 10.95 -3.86
C VAL A 95 -38.02 10.32 -3.00
N SER A 96 -37.29 9.33 -3.52
CA SER A 96 -36.14 8.73 -2.83
C SER A 96 -35.00 9.73 -2.61
N ALA A 97 -34.71 10.60 -3.59
CA ALA A 97 -33.70 11.65 -3.46
C ALA A 97 -34.10 12.69 -2.40
N LEU A 98 -35.35 13.16 -2.41
CA LEU A 98 -35.89 14.08 -1.39
C LEU A 98 -35.90 13.44 0.01
N PHE A 99 -36.17 12.14 0.10
CA PHE A 99 -36.16 11.40 1.36
C PHE A 99 -34.75 11.20 1.92
N ILE A 100 -33.77 10.85 1.07
CA ILE A 100 -32.35 10.76 1.45
C ILE A 100 -31.87 12.13 1.91
N PHE A 101 -32.24 13.21 1.20
CA PHE A 101 -31.87 14.57 1.56
C PHE A 101 -32.46 14.99 2.91
N ARG A 102 -33.74 14.65 3.16
CA ARG A 102 -34.44 14.95 4.43
C ARG A 102 -33.91 14.17 5.63
N ASN A 103 -33.43 12.94 5.42
CA ASN A 103 -32.93 12.06 6.49
C ASN A 103 -31.41 11.95 6.55
N TRP A 104 -30.70 12.79 5.79
CA TRP A 104 -29.24 12.78 5.66
C TRP A 104 -28.50 12.83 7.01
N HIS A 105 -29.04 13.57 7.98
CA HIS A 105 -28.46 13.67 9.33
C HIS A 105 -28.55 12.35 10.12
N HIS A 106 -29.63 11.58 9.98
CA HIS A 106 -29.79 10.29 10.64
C HIS A 106 -28.96 9.19 9.98
N ILE A 107 -28.87 9.20 8.64
CA ILE A 107 -28.00 8.28 7.89
C ILE A 107 -26.53 8.54 8.25
N LYS A 108 -26.12 9.81 8.38
CA LYS A 108 -24.79 10.18 8.88
C LYS A 108 -24.51 9.65 10.28
N GLY A 109 -25.48 9.72 11.19
CA GLY A 109 -25.37 9.17 12.55
C GLY A 109 -25.13 7.65 12.53
N LEU A 110 -25.96 6.92 11.79
CA LEU A 110 -25.87 5.46 11.69
C LEU A 110 -24.55 4.97 11.04
N VAL A 111 -24.10 5.66 10.00
CA VAL A 111 -22.78 5.40 9.38
C VAL A 111 -21.66 5.68 10.37
N GLY A 112 -21.77 6.75 11.18
CA GLY A 112 -20.84 7.04 12.26
C GLY A 112 -20.78 5.94 13.32
N ASP A 113 -21.93 5.40 13.73
CA ASP A 113 -22.02 4.32 14.72
C ASP A 113 -21.47 2.99 14.19
N LEU A 114 -21.75 2.65 12.93
CA LEU A 114 -21.20 1.46 12.28
C LEU A 114 -19.67 1.55 12.16
N LEU A 115 -19.15 2.71 11.78
CA LEU A 115 -17.71 2.98 11.77
C LEU A 115 -17.13 2.83 13.17
N ASN A 116 -17.77 3.37 14.22
CA ASN A 116 -17.35 3.21 15.62
C ASN A 116 -17.29 1.74 16.07
N ILE A 117 -18.21 0.89 15.62
CA ILE A 117 -18.21 -0.55 15.93
C ILE A 117 -17.03 -1.25 15.24
N ILE A 118 -16.84 -1.01 13.94
CA ILE A 118 -15.70 -1.54 13.17
C ILE A 118 -14.39 -1.09 13.82
N GLU A 119 -14.30 0.18 14.24
CA GLU A 119 -13.15 0.72 14.94
C GLU A 119 -12.86 -0.01 16.26
N ARG A 120 -13.89 -0.31 17.07
CA ARG A 120 -13.71 -1.05 18.33
C ARG A 120 -13.25 -2.49 18.08
N MET A 121 -13.80 -3.17 17.08
CA MET A 121 -13.37 -4.53 16.73
C MET A 121 -11.92 -4.56 16.27
N VAL A 122 -11.54 -3.61 15.41
CA VAL A 122 -10.17 -3.46 14.91
C VAL A 122 -9.20 -3.11 16.05
N ALA A 123 -9.56 -2.22 16.96
CA ALA A 123 -8.76 -1.89 18.13
C ALA A 123 -8.53 -3.08 19.08
N VAL A 124 -9.51 -3.98 19.24
CA VAL A 124 -9.36 -5.22 20.01
C VAL A 124 -8.37 -6.17 19.33
N ILE A 125 -8.51 -6.39 18.02
CA ILE A 125 -7.59 -7.24 17.23
C ILE A 125 -6.14 -6.72 17.32
N ILE A 126 -5.99 -5.41 17.24
CA ILE A 126 -4.71 -4.70 17.35
C ILE A 126 -4.08 -4.81 18.74
N SER A 127 -4.89 -4.64 19.80
CA SER A 127 -4.41 -4.70 21.18
C SER A 127 -3.93 -6.11 21.54
N LEU A 128 -4.53 -7.13 20.93
CA LEU A 128 -4.10 -8.52 21.00
C LEU A 128 -2.78 -8.80 20.26
N ASP A 129 -2.46 -8.05 19.18
CA ASP A 129 -1.21 -8.19 18.42
C ASP A 129 0.00 -7.53 19.11
N TYR A 130 -0.22 -6.46 19.88
CA TYR A 130 0.87 -5.65 20.44
C TYR A 130 1.43 -6.14 21.79
N GLY A 131 0.71 -7.00 22.51
CA GLY A 131 1.09 -7.44 23.85
C GLY A 131 2.02 -8.65 23.91
N LEU A 132 1.94 -9.61 22.98
CA LEU A 132 2.41 -10.97 23.26
C LEU A 132 2.93 -11.67 21.99
N ARG A 133 4.17 -11.34 21.61
CA ARG A 133 4.86 -11.84 20.40
C ARG A 133 5.40 -13.28 20.50
N GLU A 134 5.28 -13.98 21.63
CA GLU A 134 5.93 -15.29 21.83
C GLU A 134 5.00 -16.48 22.11
N ASN A 135 3.68 -16.29 22.24
CA ASN A 135 2.80 -17.35 22.73
C ASN A 135 2.14 -18.18 21.61
N LEU A 136 2.29 -19.51 21.72
CA LEU A 136 1.58 -20.57 21.00
C LEU A 136 0.06 -20.29 20.87
N SER A 137 -0.51 -19.59 21.85
CA SER A 137 -1.90 -19.16 21.93
C SER A 137 -2.37 -18.32 20.73
N MET A 138 -1.53 -17.43 20.18
CA MET A 138 -1.95 -16.62 19.01
C MET A 138 -1.91 -17.40 17.70
N ARG A 139 -1.05 -18.43 17.58
CA ARG A 139 -1.13 -19.38 16.47
C ARG A 139 -2.43 -20.16 16.51
N ILE A 140 -2.85 -20.56 17.71
CA ILE A 140 -4.13 -21.22 17.95
C ILE A 140 -5.29 -20.26 17.67
N ILE A 141 -5.21 -18.98 18.04
CA ILE A 141 -6.27 -17.99 17.77
C ILE A 141 -6.42 -17.75 16.26
N TRP A 142 -5.33 -17.53 15.52
CA TRP A 142 -5.40 -17.35 14.07
C TRP A 142 -5.83 -18.62 13.33
N ALA A 143 -5.38 -19.80 13.77
CA ALA A 143 -5.84 -21.08 13.21
C ALA A 143 -7.33 -21.30 13.50
N THR A 144 -7.76 -21.09 14.74
CA THR A 144 -9.17 -21.16 15.15
C THR A 144 -10.02 -20.17 14.36
N PHE A 145 -9.53 -18.94 14.17
CA PHE A 145 -10.23 -17.92 13.39
C PHE A 145 -10.33 -18.31 11.91
N GLY A 146 -9.26 -18.83 11.31
CA GLY A 146 -9.28 -19.36 9.94
C GLY A 146 -10.24 -20.54 9.78
N ILE A 147 -10.29 -21.45 10.76
CA ILE A 147 -11.24 -22.56 10.81
C ILE A 147 -12.67 -22.03 10.93
N LEU A 148 -12.94 -21.09 11.82
CA LEU A 148 -14.26 -20.47 11.96
C LEU A 148 -14.69 -19.75 10.67
N LEU A 149 -13.76 -19.09 9.98
CA LEU A 149 -14.02 -18.43 8.71
C LEU A 149 -14.36 -19.43 7.60
N ALA A 150 -13.63 -20.55 7.54
CA ALA A 150 -13.89 -21.64 6.60
C ALA A 150 -15.20 -22.36 6.91
N LEU A 151 -15.53 -22.58 8.18
CA LEU A 151 -16.81 -23.13 8.62
C LEU A 151 -17.96 -22.19 8.30
N PHE A 152 -17.78 -20.88 8.47
CA PHE A 152 -18.79 -19.88 8.12
C PHE A 152 -19.01 -19.82 6.60
N ALA A 153 -17.94 -19.83 5.81
CA ALA A 153 -18.02 -19.88 4.35
C ALA A 153 -18.66 -21.19 3.85
N GLY A 154 -18.30 -22.33 4.45
CA GLY A 154 -18.90 -23.63 4.15
C GLY A 154 -20.38 -23.68 4.52
N ALA A 155 -20.75 -23.22 5.72
CA ALA A 155 -22.14 -23.12 6.15
C ALA A 155 -22.93 -22.20 5.22
N PHE A 156 -22.36 -21.04 4.84
CA PHE A 156 -22.99 -20.10 3.91
C PHE A 156 -23.16 -20.71 2.52
N GLY A 157 -22.17 -21.47 2.01
CA GLY A 157 -22.26 -22.20 0.75
C GLY A 157 -23.32 -23.31 0.78
N CYS A 158 -23.43 -24.06 1.88
CA CYS A 158 -24.48 -25.07 2.06
C CYS A 158 -25.87 -24.45 2.23
N LEU A 159 -25.96 -23.27 2.86
CA LEU A 159 -27.19 -22.50 3.00
C LEU A 159 -27.53 -21.74 1.71
N TRP A 160 -26.60 -21.57 0.77
CA TRP A 160 -26.79 -20.75 -0.42
C TRP A 160 -28.00 -21.18 -1.28
N PRO A 161 -28.23 -22.48 -1.56
CA PRO A 161 -29.41 -22.89 -2.34
C PRO A 161 -30.73 -22.55 -1.66
N VAL A 162 -30.79 -22.70 -0.33
CA VAL A 162 -31.97 -22.34 0.48
C VAL A 162 -32.14 -20.83 0.53
N LEU A 163 -31.03 -20.09 0.68
CA LEU A 163 -31.02 -18.64 0.65
C LEU A 163 -31.39 -18.11 -0.74
N GLU A 164 -31.01 -18.78 -1.84
CA GLU A 164 -31.34 -18.46 -3.23
C GLU A 164 -32.82 -18.74 -3.54
N GLU A 165 -33.37 -19.84 -3.00
CA GLU A 165 -34.80 -20.14 -3.07
C GLU A 165 -35.63 -19.10 -2.27
N MET A 166 -35.16 -18.72 -1.07
CA MET A 166 -35.74 -17.62 -0.27
C MET A 166 -35.55 -16.24 -0.92
N TRP A 167 -34.42 -16.03 -1.60
CA TRP A 167 -34.06 -14.81 -2.33
C TRP A 167 -35.02 -14.53 -3.49
N ASN A 168 -35.54 -15.60 -4.09
CA ASN A 168 -36.50 -15.56 -5.19
C ASN A 168 -37.96 -15.49 -4.71
N SER A 169 -38.25 -15.86 -3.46
CA SER A 169 -39.63 -16.03 -2.96
C SER A 169 -40.12 -14.97 -1.96
N THR A 170 -39.25 -14.13 -1.37
CA THR A 170 -39.68 -13.06 -0.42
C THR A 170 -38.89 -11.75 -0.51
N GLY A 171 -39.60 -10.65 -0.80
CA GLY A 171 -38.99 -9.33 -1.10
C GLY A 171 -38.22 -8.66 0.04
N ILE A 172 -38.68 -8.77 1.29
CA ILE A 172 -37.99 -8.18 2.46
C ILE A 172 -36.74 -8.97 2.85
N PHE A 173 -36.80 -10.31 2.79
CA PHE A 173 -35.69 -11.16 3.21
C PHE A 173 -34.53 -11.09 2.20
N SER A 174 -34.84 -11.07 0.90
CA SER A 174 -33.88 -10.80 -0.17
C SER A 174 -33.16 -9.46 0.02
N LEU A 175 -33.88 -8.40 0.43
CA LEU A 175 -33.29 -7.09 0.71
C LEU A 175 -32.34 -7.12 1.93
N LEU A 176 -32.76 -7.72 3.04
CA LEU A 176 -31.94 -7.83 4.25
C LEU A 176 -30.68 -8.67 3.99
N LEU A 177 -30.79 -9.74 3.21
CA LEU A 177 -29.65 -10.56 2.82
C LEU A 177 -28.70 -9.81 1.87
N ARG A 178 -29.22 -9.02 0.91
CA ARG A 178 -28.41 -8.12 0.07
C ARG A 178 -27.64 -7.11 0.90
N ILE A 179 -28.30 -6.48 1.88
CA ILE A 179 -27.68 -5.53 2.81
C ILE A 179 -26.61 -6.25 3.64
N ALA A 180 -26.89 -7.45 4.16
CA ALA A 180 -25.91 -8.23 4.91
C ALA A 180 -24.68 -8.61 4.06
N VAL A 181 -24.86 -9.14 2.86
CA VAL A 181 -23.74 -9.48 1.95
C VAL A 181 -22.96 -8.23 1.55
N TRP A 182 -23.63 -7.11 1.30
CA TRP A 182 -22.97 -5.83 1.00
C TRP A 182 -22.20 -5.24 2.18
N LEU A 183 -22.71 -5.39 3.41
CA LEU A 183 -22.06 -4.87 4.61
C LEU A 183 -20.93 -5.79 5.09
N PHE A 184 -21.16 -7.11 5.11
CA PHE A 184 -20.23 -8.09 5.66
C PHE A 184 -19.26 -8.63 4.62
N GLY A 185 -19.58 -8.64 3.32
CA GLY A 185 -18.66 -9.09 2.27
C GLY A 185 -17.35 -8.31 2.21
N PRO A 186 -17.38 -6.96 2.24
CA PRO A 186 -16.16 -6.15 2.32
C PRO A 186 -15.38 -6.37 3.63
N LEU A 187 -16.08 -6.47 4.76
CA LEU A 187 -15.46 -6.74 6.06
C LEU A 187 -14.78 -8.11 6.08
N PHE A 188 -15.45 -9.15 5.57
CA PHE A 188 -14.92 -10.50 5.41
C PHE A 188 -13.69 -10.51 4.49
N SER A 189 -13.76 -9.82 3.35
CA SER A 189 -12.64 -9.69 2.41
C SER A 189 -11.44 -8.98 3.05
N LEU A 190 -11.69 -7.94 3.85
CA LEU A 190 -10.67 -7.24 4.63
C LEU A 190 -10.06 -8.18 5.68
N MET A 191 -10.88 -8.90 6.45
CA MET A 191 -10.40 -9.82 7.48
C MET A 191 -9.59 -10.99 6.89
N LEU A 192 -10.05 -11.55 5.78
CA LEU A 192 -9.31 -12.58 5.03
C LEU A 192 -7.99 -12.01 4.51
N GLY A 193 -8.01 -10.79 3.96
CA GLY A 193 -6.80 -10.07 3.54
C GLY A 193 -5.81 -9.89 4.69
N LEU A 194 -6.27 -9.46 5.86
CA LEU A 194 -5.45 -9.31 7.06
C LEU A 194 -4.90 -10.66 7.57
N GLY A 195 -5.71 -11.72 7.55
CA GLY A 195 -5.28 -13.07 7.91
C GLY A 195 -4.21 -13.61 6.95
N VAL A 196 -4.39 -13.41 5.64
CA VAL A 196 -3.39 -13.76 4.62
C VAL A 196 -2.11 -12.95 4.82
N VAL A 197 -2.20 -11.64 5.11
CA VAL A 197 -1.03 -10.82 5.45
C VAL A 197 -0.32 -11.36 6.70
N GLY A 198 -1.07 -11.77 7.73
CA GLY A 198 -0.52 -12.40 8.93
C GLY A 198 0.22 -13.72 8.65
N LEU A 199 -0.34 -14.57 7.78
CA LEU A 199 0.29 -15.83 7.35
C LEU A 199 1.54 -15.57 6.50
N ILE A 200 1.47 -14.64 5.54
CA ILE A 200 2.60 -14.16 4.75
C ILE A 200 3.71 -13.67 5.70
N ARG A 201 3.36 -12.92 6.75
CA ARG A 201 4.29 -12.41 7.76
C ARG A 201 4.98 -13.51 8.57
N GLN A 202 4.27 -14.57 8.97
CA GLN A 202 4.90 -15.73 9.62
C GLN A 202 5.92 -16.42 8.70
N GLY A 203 5.64 -16.44 7.39
CA GLY A 203 6.57 -16.87 6.35
C GLY A 203 7.67 -15.85 5.99
N GLN A 204 7.65 -14.64 6.56
CA GLN A 204 8.53 -13.52 6.19
C GLN A 204 9.36 -12.97 7.36
N ASN A 205 9.70 -13.78 8.37
CA ASN A 205 10.85 -13.47 9.24
C ASN A 205 12.11 -14.15 8.68
N PRO A 206 12.85 -13.56 7.72
CA PRO A 206 14.13 -14.09 7.26
C PRO A 206 15.31 -13.67 8.13
N LEU A 207 15.22 -12.51 8.80
CA LEU A 207 16.33 -12.02 9.59
C LEU A 207 16.09 -12.38 11.06
N LYS A 208 16.79 -13.41 11.54
CA LYS A 208 17.29 -13.38 12.92
C LYS A 208 18.63 -12.66 12.83
N PRO A 209 18.74 -11.38 13.18
CA PRO A 209 20.02 -10.72 13.20
C PRO A 209 20.91 -11.41 14.23
N SER A 210 22.15 -11.64 13.83
CA SER A 210 23.24 -11.91 14.76
C SER A 210 23.26 -10.80 15.83
N MET A 211 23.44 -11.17 17.10
CA MET A 211 23.66 -10.21 18.19
C MET A 211 25.08 -9.60 18.18
N LEU A 212 25.86 -9.84 17.12
CA LEU A 212 27.18 -9.26 17.00
C LEU A 212 27.04 -7.75 16.83
N ALA A 213 27.83 -6.99 17.61
CA ALA A 213 28.16 -5.62 17.26
C ALA A 213 28.52 -5.59 15.77
N LEU A 214 28.02 -4.58 15.04
CA LEU A 214 28.26 -4.45 13.61
C LEU A 214 29.74 -4.76 13.34
N SER A 215 30.00 -5.79 12.56
CA SER A 215 31.37 -6.22 12.22
C SER A 215 31.99 -5.15 11.33
N THR A 216 32.56 -4.13 11.95
CA THR A 216 33.26 -3.06 11.24
C THR A 216 34.65 -3.52 10.88
N LEU A 217 35.08 -3.27 9.64
CA LEU A 217 36.47 -3.46 9.27
C LEU A 217 37.34 -2.38 9.94
N SER A 218 38.44 -2.80 10.55
CA SER A 218 39.46 -1.84 10.98
C SER A 218 40.20 -1.28 9.76
N PRO A 219 40.79 -0.07 9.83
CA PRO A 219 41.59 0.48 8.75
C PRO A 219 42.73 -0.43 8.28
N GLN A 220 43.32 -1.21 9.19
CA GLN A 220 44.40 -2.16 8.86
C GLN A 220 43.91 -3.39 8.09
N GLN A 221 42.60 -3.68 8.13
CA GLN A 221 41.98 -4.80 7.42
C GLN A 221 41.48 -4.42 6.02
N ALA A 222 41.41 -3.12 5.71
CA ALA A 222 40.91 -2.62 4.43
C ALA A 222 42.07 -2.38 3.45
N ALA A 223 42.03 -3.06 2.30
CA ALA A 223 42.99 -2.84 1.21
C ALA A 223 42.78 -1.47 0.54
N CYS A 224 41.53 -1.01 0.49
CA CYS A 224 41.15 0.35 0.09
C CYS A 224 39.89 0.78 0.85
N HIS A 225 39.67 2.08 0.95
CA HIS A 225 38.44 2.64 1.52
C HIS A 225 37.93 3.84 0.71
N VAL A 226 36.62 4.04 0.74
CA VAL A 226 35.91 5.08 -0.01
C VAL A 226 34.78 5.68 0.81
N HIS A 227 34.34 6.87 0.41
CA HIS A 227 33.15 7.51 0.94
C HIS A 227 32.02 7.48 -0.08
N VAL A 228 30.83 7.10 0.37
CA VAL A 228 29.61 7.05 -0.45
C VAL A 228 28.50 7.82 0.26
N ALA A 229 27.88 8.77 -0.42
CA ALA A 229 26.65 9.38 0.08
C ALA A 229 25.45 8.50 -0.26
N HIS A 230 24.56 8.24 0.69
CA HIS A 230 23.35 7.45 0.52
C HIS A 230 22.12 8.31 0.83
N LEU A 231 21.49 8.77 -0.25
CA LEU A 231 20.23 9.52 -0.27
C LEU A 231 19.08 8.54 -0.54
N SER A 232 17.92 8.82 0.04
CA SER A 232 16.70 8.08 -0.24
C SER A 232 15.48 8.95 -0.03
N ASP A 233 14.37 8.57 -0.66
CA ASP A 233 13.04 9.13 -0.39
C ASP A 233 13.06 10.67 -0.50
N LEU A 234 13.58 11.17 -1.62
CA LEU A 234 13.62 12.61 -1.92
C LEU A 234 12.21 13.15 -2.18
N HIS A 235 11.27 12.33 -2.68
CA HIS A 235 9.88 12.69 -2.96
C HIS A 235 9.73 14.05 -3.67
N ILE A 236 10.51 14.29 -4.71
CA ILE A 236 10.44 15.55 -5.47
C ILE A 236 9.02 15.67 -6.07
N PRO A 237 8.23 16.69 -5.70
CA PRO A 237 6.90 16.85 -6.22
C PRO A 237 6.91 17.48 -7.61
N ARG A 238 5.85 17.22 -8.39
CA ARG A 238 5.59 17.96 -9.63
C ARG A 238 5.45 19.46 -9.34
N ASP A 239 4.70 19.80 -8.30
CA ASP A 239 4.40 21.18 -7.90
C ASP A 239 4.99 21.50 -6.51
N THR A 240 4.20 22.08 -5.59
CA THR A 240 4.61 22.49 -4.24
C THR A 240 3.96 21.67 -3.12
N ARG A 241 3.30 20.56 -3.45
CA ARG A 241 2.64 19.67 -2.49
C ARG A 241 2.96 18.22 -2.78
N LEU A 242 3.07 17.45 -1.70
CA LEU A 242 3.23 16.00 -1.73
C LEU A 242 1.87 15.31 -1.86
N THR A 243 1.90 14.06 -2.32
CA THR A 243 0.71 13.20 -2.46
C THR A 243 0.01 12.89 -1.15
N GLU A 244 0.73 12.94 -0.03
CA GLU A 244 0.17 12.72 1.32
C GLU A 244 -0.46 13.99 1.94
N ASP A 245 -0.71 15.03 1.13
CA ASP A 245 -1.19 16.35 1.55
C ASP A 245 -0.24 17.09 2.51
N GLU A 246 1.00 16.62 2.64
CA GLU A 246 2.05 17.31 3.39
C GLU A 246 2.63 18.47 2.57
N PRO A 247 2.84 19.65 3.18
CA PRO A 247 3.47 20.77 2.49
C PRO A 247 4.92 20.43 2.15
N TRP A 248 5.28 20.64 0.88
CA TRP A 248 6.68 20.54 0.46
C TRP A 248 7.45 21.76 0.97
N GLU A 249 8.57 21.52 1.62
CA GLU A 249 9.38 22.61 2.16
C GLU A 249 10.13 23.33 1.02
N PRO A 250 9.95 24.66 0.86
CA PRO A 250 10.69 25.43 -0.13
C PRO A 250 12.21 25.36 0.10
N GLY A 251 12.98 25.14 -0.97
CA GLY A 251 14.44 25.11 -0.92
C GLY A 251 15.07 23.85 -0.32
N ILE A 252 14.29 22.85 0.08
CA ILE A 252 14.84 21.64 0.73
C ILE A 252 15.82 20.87 -0.17
N LEU A 253 15.61 20.87 -1.49
CA LEU A 253 16.55 20.26 -2.44
C LEU A 253 17.85 21.03 -2.54
N ASP A 254 17.80 22.38 -2.51
CA ASP A 254 19.00 23.19 -2.51
C ASP A 254 19.79 23.00 -1.21
N LYS A 255 19.12 22.89 -0.05
CA LYS A 255 19.76 22.55 1.23
C LYS A 255 20.45 21.18 1.16
N CYS A 256 19.75 20.17 0.63
CA CYS A 256 20.30 18.83 0.42
C CYS A 256 21.54 18.85 -0.49
N ARG A 257 21.44 19.50 -1.66
CA ARG A 257 22.55 19.64 -2.61
C ARG A 257 23.74 20.38 -2.00
N ASN A 258 23.50 21.47 -1.29
CA ASN A 258 24.57 22.27 -0.70
C ASN A 258 25.30 21.48 0.40
N ALA A 259 24.55 20.75 1.25
CA ALA A 259 25.15 19.87 2.24
C ALA A 259 25.96 18.74 1.58
N LEU A 260 25.48 18.19 0.46
CA LEU A 260 26.23 17.20 -0.33
C LEU A 260 27.53 17.80 -0.89
N ALA A 261 27.48 19.00 -1.44
CA ALA A 261 28.65 19.70 -1.97
C ALA A 261 29.70 20.01 -0.88
N GLU A 262 29.26 20.50 0.27
CA GLU A 262 30.14 20.77 1.41
C GLU A 262 30.83 19.48 1.90
N ASN A 263 30.11 18.37 1.97
CA ASN A 263 30.69 17.10 2.39
C ASN A 263 31.63 16.51 1.33
N ASP A 264 31.31 16.65 0.04
CA ASP A 264 32.17 16.20 -1.06
C ASP A 264 33.48 16.99 -1.15
N GLU A 265 33.45 18.29 -0.85
CA GLU A 265 34.66 19.11 -0.78
C GLU A 265 35.57 18.68 0.38
N ASN A 266 34.99 18.42 1.55
CA ASN A 266 35.75 18.03 2.75
C ASN A 266 36.19 16.55 2.73
N THR A 267 35.39 15.68 2.13
CA THR A 267 35.59 14.23 2.08
C THR A 267 35.10 13.74 0.71
N PRO A 268 36.01 13.68 -0.29
CA PRO A 268 35.64 13.32 -1.65
C PRO A 268 34.82 12.04 -1.73
N LEU A 269 33.62 12.16 -2.32
CA LEU A 269 32.68 11.07 -2.47
C LEU A 269 32.96 10.33 -3.78
N ALA A 270 33.20 9.03 -3.64
CA ALA A 270 33.37 8.12 -4.76
C ALA A 270 32.04 7.93 -5.51
N ALA A 271 30.92 7.84 -4.79
CA ALA A 271 29.60 7.67 -5.37
C ALA A 271 28.50 8.37 -4.56
N ILE A 272 27.40 8.69 -5.24
CA ILE A 272 26.17 9.22 -4.65
C ILE A 272 25.04 8.25 -5.01
N VAL A 273 24.53 7.55 -4.00
CA VAL A 273 23.49 6.53 -4.15
C VAL A 273 22.12 7.14 -3.84
N CYS A 274 21.15 7.00 -4.75
CA CYS A 274 19.75 7.35 -4.54
C CYS A 274 18.88 6.08 -4.56
N SER A 275 18.48 5.56 -3.39
CA SER A 275 17.81 4.25 -3.28
C SER A 275 16.29 4.26 -3.53
N GLY A 276 15.78 5.14 -4.41
CA GLY A 276 14.37 5.19 -4.78
C GLY A 276 13.52 6.19 -4.03
N ASP A 277 12.27 6.30 -4.47
CA ASP A 277 11.32 7.38 -4.15
C ASP A 277 11.97 8.75 -4.35
N ILE A 278 12.65 8.89 -5.49
CA ILE A 278 13.30 10.13 -5.90
C ILE A 278 12.23 11.19 -6.19
N THR A 279 11.14 10.77 -6.80
CA THR A 279 9.98 11.60 -7.12
C THR A 279 8.79 11.21 -6.24
N ASP A 280 7.90 12.17 -5.98
CA ASP A 280 6.67 11.91 -5.21
C ASP A 280 5.61 11.13 -6.02
N THR A 281 5.64 11.31 -7.35
CA THR A 281 4.58 10.83 -8.26
C THR A 281 5.11 10.30 -9.59
N GLY A 282 6.40 10.01 -9.74
CA GLY A 282 6.96 9.53 -11.01
C GLY A 282 6.81 10.50 -12.18
N HIS A 283 6.35 11.74 -11.93
CA HIS A 283 6.00 12.68 -12.97
C HIS A 283 7.27 13.18 -13.69
N PRO A 284 7.29 13.26 -15.04
CA PRO A 284 8.47 13.68 -15.79
C PRO A 284 9.08 15.02 -15.33
N ASP A 285 8.26 15.98 -14.93
CA ASP A 285 8.77 17.28 -14.44
C ASP A 285 9.51 17.18 -13.09
N ALA A 286 9.15 16.22 -12.23
CA ALA A 286 9.91 15.97 -11.00
C ALA A 286 11.29 15.37 -11.31
N TRP A 287 11.37 14.50 -12.32
CA TRP A 287 12.64 13.98 -12.82
C TRP A 287 13.53 15.07 -13.42
N LYS A 288 12.96 16.01 -14.18
CA LYS A 288 13.71 17.19 -14.67
C LYS A 288 14.29 18.00 -13.53
N LYS A 289 13.51 18.26 -12.46
CA LYS A 289 14.02 18.94 -11.26
C LYS A 289 15.17 18.17 -10.62
N PHE A 290 15.08 16.85 -10.52
CA PHE A 290 16.19 16.01 -10.02
C PHE A 290 17.46 16.19 -10.85
N VAL A 291 17.37 16.08 -12.18
CA VAL A 291 18.50 16.29 -13.09
C VAL A 291 19.08 17.70 -12.94
N THR A 292 18.24 18.74 -12.88
CA THR A 292 18.69 20.12 -12.67
C THR A 292 19.40 20.29 -11.32
N SER A 293 18.89 19.68 -10.25
CA SER A 293 19.47 19.83 -8.91
C SER A 293 20.74 19.02 -8.70
N PHE A 294 20.87 17.84 -9.30
CA PHE A 294 21.96 16.90 -9.04
C PHE A 294 22.86 16.60 -10.26
N GLY A 295 22.62 17.25 -11.40
CA GLY A 295 23.34 17.01 -12.66
C GLY A 295 24.85 17.22 -12.59
N ALA A 296 25.34 18.07 -11.67
CA ALA A 296 26.77 18.26 -11.40
C ALA A 296 27.46 16.97 -10.91
N TYR A 297 26.69 16.00 -10.42
CA TYR A 297 27.15 14.69 -9.96
C TYR A 297 26.92 13.56 -10.98
N LYS A 298 26.53 13.90 -12.22
CA LYS A 298 26.47 12.92 -13.32
C LYS A 298 27.79 12.15 -13.40
N GLY A 299 27.71 10.84 -13.61
CA GLY A 299 28.89 9.96 -13.61
C GLY A 299 29.32 9.46 -12.22
N ARG A 300 28.80 10.04 -11.13
CA ARG A 300 28.94 9.53 -9.75
C ARG A 300 27.62 9.06 -9.14
N ILE A 301 26.49 9.43 -9.74
CA ILE A 301 25.16 8.96 -9.31
C ILE A 301 24.96 7.47 -9.64
N VAL A 302 24.38 6.76 -8.68
CA VAL A 302 23.79 5.42 -8.78
C VAL A 302 22.39 5.49 -8.20
N MET A 303 21.36 5.12 -8.97
CA MET A 303 19.96 5.35 -8.58
C MET A 303 19.05 4.15 -8.87
N GLY A 304 18.32 3.69 -7.86
CA GLY A 304 17.25 2.70 -8.03
C GLY A 304 15.87 3.37 -8.03
N PRO A 305 14.83 2.74 -8.59
CA PRO A 305 13.46 3.25 -8.50
C PRO A 305 12.80 2.85 -7.18
N GLY A 306 11.92 3.71 -6.65
CA GLY A 306 10.98 3.39 -5.59
C GLY A 306 9.53 3.28 -6.07
N ASN A 307 8.61 2.98 -5.16
CA ASN A 307 7.21 2.77 -5.51
C ASN A 307 6.52 4.07 -5.93
N HIS A 308 6.88 5.23 -5.40
CA HIS A 308 6.36 6.52 -5.86
C HIS A 308 6.86 6.88 -7.26
N ASP A 309 8.06 6.40 -7.61
CA ASP A 309 8.67 6.60 -8.93
C ASP A 309 7.92 5.84 -10.03
N LEU A 310 7.52 4.58 -9.79
CA LEU A 310 7.01 3.70 -10.84
C LEU A 310 5.52 3.37 -10.75
N ASN A 311 4.96 3.21 -9.54
CA ASN A 311 3.55 2.86 -9.38
C ASN A 311 2.67 4.10 -9.32
N ILE A 312 1.37 3.91 -9.50
CA ILE A 312 0.40 4.99 -9.38
C ILE A 312 0.15 5.24 -7.90
N VAL A 313 0.31 6.49 -7.50
CA VAL A 313 0.07 6.95 -6.13
C VAL A 313 -1.32 7.58 -6.05
N GLY A 314 -2.05 7.26 -4.98
CA GLY A 314 -3.46 7.59 -4.85
C GLY A 314 -3.71 8.81 -3.97
N TYR A 315 -4.47 9.78 -4.46
CA TYR A 315 -4.90 10.97 -3.70
C TYR A 315 -6.17 10.73 -2.87
N GLY A 316 -6.11 10.98 -1.55
CA GLY A 316 -7.26 11.03 -0.66
C GLY A 316 -7.68 9.71 0.02
N ALA A 317 -8.63 9.77 0.97
CA ALA A 317 -8.94 8.66 1.87
C ALA A 317 -9.44 7.37 1.19
N LEU A 318 -10.13 7.48 0.06
CA LEU A 318 -10.62 6.33 -0.72
C LEU A 318 -9.58 5.75 -1.68
N SER A 319 -8.45 6.43 -1.86
CA SER A 319 -7.38 5.99 -2.74
C SER A 319 -6.72 4.70 -2.24
N ILE A 320 -6.82 4.38 -0.95
CA ILE A 320 -6.39 3.09 -0.40
C ILE A 320 -7.00 1.91 -1.16
N LEU A 321 -8.22 2.06 -1.69
CA LEU A 321 -8.99 1.00 -2.33
C LEU A 321 -9.05 1.09 -3.86
N LEU A 322 -8.81 2.27 -4.45
CA LEU A 322 -9.02 2.52 -5.89
C LEU A 322 -7.96 3.48 -6.46
N VAL A 323 -6.80 2.96 -6.85
CA VAL A 323 -5.77 3.71 -7.62
C VAL A 323 -5.53 3.03 -8.97
N GLY A 324 -6.57 2.93 -9.79
CA GLY A 324 -6.39 2.55 -11.19
C GLY A 324 -5.57 3.59 -11.96
N ASP A 325 -5.04 3.20 -13.13
CA ASP A 325 -4.47 4.14 -14.11
C ASP A 325 -5.59 5.14 -14.49
N LYS A 326 -5.61 6.31 -13.83
CA LYS A 326 -6.64 7.33 -14.09
C LYS A 326 -6.33 7.99 -15.42
N PHE A 327 -7.35 8.24 -16.22
CA PHE A 327 -7.25 9.10 -17.40
C PHE A 327 -6.63 10.45 -17.00
N GLY A 328 -5.54 10.84 -17.68
CA GLY A 328 -4.82 12.09 -17.39
C GLY A 328 -3.71 12.00 -16.32
N THR A 329 -3.51 10.86 -15.67
CA THR A 329 -2.30 10.62 -14.84
C THR A 329 -1.20 9.97 -15.66
N ALA A 330 0.07 10.28 -15.37
CA ALA A 330 1.19 9.56 -15.97
C ALA A 330 1.10 8.08 -15.54
N GLY A 331 0.66 7.22 -16.46
CA GLY A 331 0.57 5.79 -16.23
C GLY A 331 1.94 5.16 -15.97
N ARG A 332 1.95 3.91 -15.50
CA ARG A 332 3.20 3.22 -15.10
C ARG A 332 4.24 3.14 -16.23
N TRP A 333 3.81 3.03 -17.48
CA TRP A 333 4.73 3.08 -18.62
C TRP A 333 5.42 4.44 -18.74
N VAL A 334 4.67 5.54 -18.74
CA VAL A 334 5.23 6.91 -18.78
C VAL A 334 6.23 7.16 -17.65
N ARG A 335 5.91 6.68 -16.44
CA ARG A 335 6.79 6.75 -15.27
C ARG A 335 8.08 5.94 -15.46
N MET A 336 7.97 4.71 -15.96
CA MET A 336 9.12 3.88 -16.31
C MET A 336 9.99 4.55 -17.38
N VAL A 337 9.38 5.15 -18.42
CA VAL A 337 10.13 5.91 -19.44
C VAL A 337 10.89 7.07 -18.81
N ALA A 338 10.26 7.83 -17.90
CA ALA A 338 10.89 8.95 -17.23
C ALA A 338 12.06 8.51 -16.33
N PHE A 339 11.88 7.44 -15.57
CA PHE A 339 12.95 6.81 -14.79
C PHE A 339 14.11 6.36 -15.69
N MET A 340 13.83 5.59 -16.76
CA MET A 340 14.86 5.02 -17.63
C MET A 340 15.67 6.11 -18.33
N LYS A 341 15.01 7.15 -18.86
CA LYS A 341 15.71 8.31 -19.46
C LYS A 341 16.62 9.00 -18.45
N THR A 342 16.14 9.20 -17.22
CA THR A 342 16.93 9.83 -16.16
C THR A 342 18.08 8.94 -15.70
N ALA A 343 17.87 7.62 -15.58
CA ALA A 343 18.91 6.68 -15.22
C ALA A 343 20.02 6.65 -16.29
N ILE A 344 19.66 6.61 -17.57
CA ILE A 344 20.62 6.70 -18.68
C ILE A 344 21.38 8.04 -18.62
N GLU A 345 20.69 9.16 -18.39
CA GLU A 345 21.33 10.47 -18.32
C GLU A 345 22.31 10.59 -17.13
N MET A 346 21.91 10.15 -15.94
CA MET A 346 22.66 10.36 -14.70
C MET A 346 23.74 9.29 -14.47
N MET A 347 23.49 8.04 -14.88
CA MET A 347 24.45 6.96 -14.77
C MET A 347 25.39 6.88 -15.98
N ASP A 348 24.96 7.37 -17.14
CA ASP A 348 25.70 7.33 -18.39
C ASP A 348 26.06 5.90 -18.87
N ASP A 349 27.06 5.78 -19.73
CA ASP A 349 27.63 4.53 -20.28
C ASP A 349 28.04 3.48 -19.24
N ARG A 350 28.15 3.86 -17.96
CA ARG A 350 28.49 2.99 -16.83
C ARG A 350 27.35 2.06 -16.43
N ALA A 351 26.11 2.41 -16.77
CA ALA A 351 24.97 1.54 -16.51
C ALA A 351 24.86 0.46 -17.59
N GLN A 352 24.96 -0.78 -17.15
CA GLN A 352 24.87 -1.96 -18.00
C GLN A 352 23.77 -2.90 -17.51
N VAL A 353 23.29 -3.73 -18.41
CA VAL A 353 22.26 -4.74 -18.14
C VAL A 353 22.67 -6.08 -18.74
N TRP A 354 22.19 -7.17 -18.15
CA TRP A 354 22.47 -8.51 -18.67
C TRP A 354 21.47 -8.88 -19.76
N GLN A 355 21.94 -8.98 -21.00
CA GLN A 355 21.14 -9.42 -22.14
C GLN A 355 21.93 -10.38 -23.02
N HIS A 356 21.24 -11.42 -23.50
CA HIS A 356 21.80 -12.38 -24.45
C HIS A 356 23.17 -12.97 -24.01
N GLY A 357 23.34 -13.19 -22.70
CA GLY A 357 24.54 -13.81 -22.14
C GLY A 357 25.73 -12.88 -21.93
N LYS A 358 25.56 -11.56 -22.02
CA LYS A 358 26.61 -10.57 -21.75
C LYS A 358 26.05 -9.29 -21.13
N LEU A 359 26.95 -8.47 -20.58
CA LEU A 359 26.65 -7.09 -20.21
C LEU A 359 26.60 -6.23 -21.48
N VAL A 360 25.54 -5.42 -21.60
CA VAL A 360 25.36 -4.42 -22.66
C VAL A 360 24.99 -3.07 -22.03
N PRO A 361 25.30 -1.94 -22.69
CA PRO A 361 24.88 -0.63 -22.21
C PRO A 361 23.36 -0.55 -22.00
N LEU A 362 22.94 0.10 -20.92
CA LEU A 362 21.52 0.29 -20.61
C LEU A 362 20.80 1.07 -21.73
N ALA A 363 21.47 2.06 -22.33
CA ALA A 363 20.92 2.88 -23.39
C ALA A 363 20.50 2.02 -24.61
N ASP A 364 21.38 1.16 -25.09
CA ASP A 364 21.13 0.28 -26.25
C ASP A 364 19.97 -0.70 -25.97
N ALA A 365 19.98 -1.30 -24.78
CA ALA A 365 18.92 -2.22 -24.35
C ALA A 365 17.57 -1.51 -24.24
N TRP A 366 17.56 -0.26 -23.75
CA TRP A 366 16.36 0.55 -23.62
C TRP A 366 15.83 1.08 -24.96
N GLU A 367 16.70 1.44 -25.90
CA GLU A 367 16.31 1.88 -27.24
C GLU A 367 15.46 0.80 -27.94
N THR A 368 15.91 -0.46 -27.85
CA THR A 368 15.18 -1.60 -28.41
C THR A 368 13.76 -1.73 -27.84
N ILE A 369 13.60 -1.55 -26.52
CA ILE A 369 12.30 -1.67 -25.85
C ILE A 369 11.41 -0.46 -26.14
N SER A 370 11.99 0.74 -26.13
CA SER A 370 11.25 1.99 -26.30
C SER A 370 10.83 2.25 -27.75
N ALA A 371 11.42 1.56 -28.72
CA ALA A 371 11.00 1.59 -30.12
C ALA A 371 9.67 0.84 -30.38
N ASP A 372 9.37 -0.22 -29.63
CA ASP A 372 8.11 -0.98 -29.77
C ASP A 372 7.17 -0.74 -28.57
N THR A 373 6.40 0.34 -28.66
CA THR A 373 5.38 0.71 -27.67
C THR A 373 3.97 0.32 -28.07
N SER A 374 3.81 -0.53 -29.11
CA SER A 374 2.51 -1.01 -29.59
C SER A 374 1.68 -1.68 -28.48
N ASN A 375 2.36 -2.19 -27.45
CA ASN A 375 1.74 -2.70 -26.22
C ASN A 375 2.53 -2.25 -24.98
N GLU A 376 2.08 -1.17 -24.35
CA GLU A 376 2.73 -0.60 -23.16
C GLU A 376 2.91 -1.59 -22.01
N ARG A 377 2.00 -2.55 -21.84
CA ARG A 377 2.11 -3.57 -20.78
C ARG A 377 3.28 -4.52 -21.06
N LYS A 378 3.46 -4.94 -22.31
CA LYS A 378 4.60 -5.77 -22.72
C LYS A 378 5.90 -4.97 -22.61
N ALA A 379 5.91 -3.72 -23.07
CA ALA A 379 7.06 -2.83 -22.98
C ALA A 379 7.47 -2.60 -21.51
N LEU A 380 6.52 -2.36 -20.61
CA LEU A 380 6.76 -2.23 -19.17
C LEU A 380 7.34 -3.52 -18.57
N GLN A 381 6.86 -4.69 -18.97
CA GLN A 381 7.42 -5.96 -18.51
C GLN A 381 8.86 -6.13 -19.02
N ALA A 382 9.12 -5.87 -20.29
CA ALA A 382 10.45 -5.94 -20.87
C ALA A 382 11.43 -4.96 -20.18
N ALA A 383 10.97 -3.75 -19.86
CA ALA A 383 11.73 -2.76 -19.10
C ALA A 383 12.09 -3.27 -17.69
N ASN A 384 11.13 -3.90 -17.00
CA ASN A 384 11.38 -4.52 -15.69
C ASN A 384 12.37 -5.70 -15.78
N ASP A 385 12.40 -6.41 -16.91
CA ASP A 385 13.28 -7.54 -17.15
C ASP A 385 14.73 -7.13 -17.49
N LEU A 386 15.00 -5.84 -17.69
CA LEU A 386 16.36 -5.30 -17.81
C LEU A 386 17.14 -5.34 -16.47
N PHE A 387 16.43 -5.35 -15.34
CA PHE A 387 17.06 -5.33 -14.03
C PHE A 387 17.68 -6.69 -13.64
N PRO A 388 18.61 -6.71 -12.67
CA PRO A 388 19.24 -5.53 -12.07
C PRO A 388 20.21 -4.85 -13.03
N PHE A 389 20.45 -3.56 -12.82
CA PHE A 389 21.53 -2.85 -13.52
C PHE A 389 22.86 -3.12 -12.82
N VAL A 390 23.93 -3.15 -13.60
CA VAL A 390 25.31 -3.12 -13.12
C VAL A 390 25.83 -1.72 -13.37
N VAL A 391 26.26 -1.03 -12.33
CA VAL A 391 26.76 0.35 -12.43
C VAL A 391 28.12 0.40 -11.77
N THR A 392 29.17 0.61 -12.55
CA THR A 392 30.53 0.78 -12.01
C THR A 392 30.86 2.26 -11.90
N VAL A 393 31.32 2.69 -10.72
CA VAL A 393 31.79 4.04 -10.44
C VAL A 393 33.29 3.98 -10.17
N GLU A 394 34.01 5.01 -10.64
CA GLU A 394 35.44 5.24 -10.40
C GLU A 394 36.38 4.16 -10.97
N LYS A 395 37.13 4.48 -12.03
CA LYS A 395 37.98 3.49 -12.75
C LYS A 395 39.11 2.89 -11.92
N ASN A 396 39.59 3.59 -10.89
CA ASN A 396 40.79 3.19 -10.14
C ASN A 396 40.48 2.36 -8.88
N GLN A 397 39.25 2.42 -8.35
CA GLN A 397 38.79 1.66 -7.18
C GLN A 397 37.51 0.83 -7.44
N ALA A 398 36.95 0.95 -8.65
CA ALA A 398 35.87 0.19 -9.27
C ALA A 398 34.77 -0.28 -8.30
N LEU A 399 34.06 0.68 -7.71
CA LEU A 399 32.83 0.37 -6.97
C LEU A 399 31.77 -0.12 -7.94
N THR A 400 31.34 -1.37 -7.81
CA THR A 400 30.34 -1.95 -8.70
C THR A 400 29.05 -2.20 -7.96
N PHE A 401 28.00 -1.49 -8.37
CA PHE A 401 26.69 -1.54 -7.77
C PHE A 401 25.74 -2.40 -8.61
N ILE A 402 24.97 -3.23 -7.93
CA ILE A 402 23.84 -3.96 -8.46
C ILE A 402 22.58 -3.20 -8.04
N VAL A 403 21.96 -2.54 -9.00
CA VAL A 403 20.75 -1.72 -8.78
C VAL A 403 19.52 -2.57 -9.07
N TRP A 404 18.74 -2.84 -8.04
CA TRP A 404 17.53 -3.66 -8.13
C TRP A 404 16.29 -2.83 -8.37
N ASN A 405 15.37 -3.34 -9.19
CA ASN A 405 13.99 -2.87 -9.16
C ASN A 405 13.17 -3.76 -8.24
N THR A 406 12.98 -3.28 -7.01
CA THR A 406 12.16 -3.97 -6.01
C THR A 406 10.69 -3.55 -6.06
N VAL A 407 10.30 -2.66 -6.97
CA VAL A 407 8.94 -2.15 -7.06
C VAL A 407 8.02 -3.20 -7.66
N ARG A 408 7.09 -3.68 -6.85
CA ARG A 408 6.00 -4.53 -7.34
C ARG A 408 4.96 -3.66 -8.02
N SER A 409 4.58 -4.00 -9.25
CA SER A 409 3.44 -3.38 -9.93
C SER A 409 2.18 -3.42 -9.06
N SER A 410 1.65 -2.23 -8.76
CA SER A 410 0.49 -2.06 -7.88
C SER A 410 -0.46 -0.99 -8.41
N SER A 411 -1.76 -1.19 -8.16
CA SER A 411 -2.85 -0.23 -8.40
C SER A 411 -3.70 0.01 -7.14
N LEU A 412 -3.26 -0.49 -5.97
CA LEU A 412 -3.87 -0.11 -4.69
C LEU A 412 -2.77 0.53 -3.84
N ALA A 413 -3.11 1.58 -3.10
CA ALA A 413 -2.11 2.25 -2.26
C ALA A 413 -1.60 1.28 -1.17
N PHE A 414 -2.47 0.37 -0.69
CA PHE A 414 -2.08 -0.61 0.32
C PHE A 414 -1.00 -1.58 -0.15
N ASN A 415 -1.11 -2.16 -1.36
CA ASN A 415 -0.08 -3.08 -1.85
C ASN A 415 1.11 -2.34 -2.50
N ASN A 416 1.07 -1.01 -2.57
CA ASN A 416 2.13 -0.18 -3.15
C ASN A 416 3.42 -0.21 -2.33
N SER A 417 3.32 -0.44 -1.02
CA SER A 417 4.47 -0.52 -0.12
C SER A 417 5.19 -1.87 -0.14
N PHE A 418 4.67 -2.88 -0.85
CA PHE A 418 5.28 -4.20 -0.85
C PHE A 418 6.27 -4.33 -1.99
N GLY A 419 7.53 -4.56 -1.64
CA GLY A 419 8.57 -4.85 -2.63
C GLY A 419 8.58 -6.31 -3.09
N ASN A 420 9.10 -6.56 -4.29
CA ASN A 420 9.37 -7.90 -4.80
C ASN A 420 10.44 -7.86 -5.90
N ILE A 421 11.35 -8.83 -5.93
CA ILE A 421 12.28 -9.03 -7.04
C ILE A 421 11.76 -10.13 -7.97
N GLY A 422 11.61 -9.83 -9.26
CA GLY A 422 11.12 -10.80 -10.24
C GLY A 422 12.09 -11.97 -10.48
N LYS A 423 11.57 -13.13 -10.89
CA LYS A 423 12.39 -14.31 -11.23
C LYS A 423 13.42 -14.00 -12.32
N LYS A 424 13.04 -13.24 -13.35
CA LYS A 424 13.94 -12.86 -14.43
C LYS A 424 15.10 -11.99 -13.92
N GLN A 425 14.83 -11.00 -13.07
CA GLN A 425 15.87 -10.19 -12.43
C GLN A 425 16.83 -11.05 -11.60
N LEU A 426 16.30 -12.00 -10.83
CA LEU A 426 17.14 -12.91 -10.04
C LEU A 426 18.02 -13.80 -10.93
N ASN A 427 17.49 -14.32 -12.03
CA ASN A 427 18.26 -15.11 -13.00
C ASN A 427 19.34 -14.25 -13.68
N ASN A 428 19.02 -13.02 -14.07
CA ASN A 428 19.99 -12.08 -14.62
C ASN A 428 21.11 -11.82 -13.60
N PHE A 429 20.75 -11.58 -12.33
CA PHE A 429 21.73 -11.41 -11.25
C PHE A 429 22.63 -12.63 -11.08
N GLN A 430 22.10 -13.85 -11.11
CA GLN A 430 22.92 -15.06 -11.01
C GLN A 430 23.96 -15.13 -12.14
N ALA A 431 23.57 -14.78 -13.36
CA ALA A 431 24.49 -14.72 -14.49
C ALA A 431 25.55 -13.62 -14.34
N ILE A 432 25.15 -12.43 -13.88
CA ILE A 432 26.06 -11.33 -13.54
C ILE A 432 27.04 -11.73 -12.44
N ASN A 433 26.55 -12.39 -11.39
CA ASN A 433 27.33 -12.80 -10.24
C ASN A 433 28.37 -13.87 -10.62
N GLU A 434 28.02 -14.82 -11.51
CA GLU A 434 28.98 -15.78 -12.07
C GLU A 434 30.03 -15.08 -12.96
N HIS A 435 29.62 -14.10 -13.75
CA HIS A 435 30.54 -13.28 -14.55
C HIS A 435 31.57 -12.54 -13.68
N PHE A 436 31.14 -11.87 -12.61
CA PHE A 436 32.04 -11.14 -11.71
C PHE A 436 32.81 -12.01 -10.73
N LYS A 437 32.34 -13.23 -10.45
CA LYS A 437 33.09 -14.20 -9.65
C LYS A 437 34.44 -14.53 -10.30
N GLN A 438 34.48 -14.60 -11.63
CA GLN A 438 35.71 -14.88 -12.39
C GLN A 438 36.70 -13.71 -12.33
N THR A 439 36.22 -12.48 -12.16
CA THR A 439 37.07 -11.28 -12.08
C THR A 439 37.45 -10.90 -10.64
N GLY A 440 36.89 -11.57 -9.63
CA GLY A 440 37.11 -11.25 -8.22
C GLY A 440 36.52 -9.90 -7.79
N MET A 441 35.60 -9.34 -8.58
CA MET A 441 35.02 -8.03 -8.28
C MET A 441 33.98 -8.10 -7.16
N SER A 442 34.07 -7.13 -6.25
CA SER A 442 33.14 -7.01 -5.14
C SER A 442 31.95 -6.14 -5.47
N LEU A 443 30.75 -6.68 -5.20
CA LEU A 443 29.48 -6.07 -5.55
C LEU A 443 28.89 -5.37 -4.32
N LEU A 444 28.24 -4.23 -4.54
CA LEU A 444 27.37 -3.54 -3.60
C LEU A 444 25.94 -3.60 -4.13
N HIS A 445 24.92 -3.53 -3.28
CA HIS A 445 23.52 -3.60 -3.73
C HIS A 445 22.74 -2.35 -3.37
N VAL A 446 21.97 -1.82 -4.33
CA VAL A 446 21.06 -0.69 -4.14
C VAL A 446 19.64 -1.15 -4.41
N MET A 447 18.73 -0.94 -3.47
CA MET A 447 17.33 -1.31 -3.61
C MET A 447 16.43 -0.40 -2.80
N HIS A 448 15.17 -0.20 -3.19
CA HIS A 448 14.28 0.67 -2.42
C HIS A 448 13.67 0.00 -1.20
N HIS A 449 12.90 -1.06 -1.41
CA HIS A 449 12.26 -1.82 -0.34
C HIS A 449 13.27 -2.61 0.50
N LYS A 450 12.99 -2.76 1.79
CA LYS A 450 13.92 -3.37 2.74
C LYS A 450 13.99 -4.88 2.55
N ILE A 451 15.17 -5.44 2.71
CA ILE A 451 15.38 -6.90 2.68
C ILE A 451 15.16 -7.56 4.05
N GLY A 452 15.10 -6.74 5.11
CA GLY A 452 14.59 -7.14 6.41
C GLY A 452 14.61 -5.99 7.41
N LEU A 453 14.27 -6.28 8.67
CA LEU A 453 14.07 -5.28 9.71
C LEU A 453 15.00 -5.51 10.90
N PRO A 454 15.33 -4.45 11.66
CA PRO A 454 16.06 -4.58 12.92
C PRO A 454 15.26 -5.38 13.95
N LYS A 455 15.96 -6.08 14.85
CA LYS A 455 15.34 -6.81 15.98
C LYS A 455 14.66 -5.85 16.95
N ALA A 456 15.31 -4.72 17.20
CA ALA A 456 14.75 -3.67 18.01
C ALA A 456 13.48 -3.12 17.35
N ARG A 457 12.46 -2.90 18.16
CA ARG A 457 11.19 -2.38 17.67
C ARG A 457 11.39 -0.94 17.20
N PHE A 458 10.97 -0.66 15.97
CA PHE A 458 10.89 0.71 15.48
C PHE A 458 10.05 1.55 16.43
N LYS A 459 10.64 2.67 16.86
CA LYS A 459 9.92 3.72 17.56
C LYS A 459 9.51 4.74 16.51
N ARG A 460 8.22 5.08 16.51
CA ARG A 460 7.72 6.18 15.70
C ARG A 460 8.15 7.48 16.36
N GLN A 461 8.59 8.42 15.54
CA GLN A 461 9.17 9.65 16.05
C GLN A 461 8.11 10.68 16.45
N LYS A 462 7.05 10.83 15.64
CA LYS A 462 5.91 11.71 15.95
C LYS A 462 4.85 10.93 16.74
N THR A 463 4.51 11.41 17.93
CA THR A 463 3.34 10.91 18.67
C THR A 463 2.09 11.17 17.84
N VAL A 464 1.27 10.15 17.64
CA VAL A 464 -0.01 10.30 16.93
C VAL A 464 -0.99 11.03 17.86
N THR A 465 -1.15 12.33 17.65
CA THR A 465 -2.16 13.17 18.32
C THR A 465 -3.42 13.23 17.45
N GLY A 466 -4.59 13.41 18.06
CA GLY A 466 -5.87 13.52 17.35
C GLY A 466 -6.99 12.70 17.97
N THR A 467 -8.14 12.68 17.28
CA THR A 467 -9.33 11.93 17.70
C THR A 467 -9.01 10.43 17.83
N ARG A 468 -9.84 9.69 18.57
CA ARG A 468 -9.71 8.22 18.68
C ARG A 468 -9.72 7.54 17.31
N THR A 469 -10.60 8.00 16.43
CA THR A 469 -10.75 7.51 15.04
C THR A 469 -9.48 7.75 14.23
N TYR A 470 -8.92 8.97 14.31
CA TYR A 470 -7.67 9.31 13.65
C TYR A 470 -6.50 8.46 14.16
N ARG A 471 -6.37 8.31 15.48
CA ARG A 471 -5.33 7.47 16.09
C ARG A 471 -5.42 6.01 15.64
N LEU A 472 -6.63 5.45 15.58
CA LEU A 472 -6.82 4.08 15.11
C LEU A 472 -6.49 3.94 13.62
N ARG A 473 -6.92 4.89 12.79
CA ARG A 473 -6.59 4.90 11.36
C ARG A 473 -5.08 4.97 11.14
N MET A 474 -4.39 5.84 11.87
CA MET A 474 -2.94 5.96 11.82
C MET A 474 -2.25 4.69 12.32
N TYR A 475 -2.74 4.09 13.40
CA TYR A 475 -2.21 2.82 13.88
C TYR A 475 -2.36 1.71 12.83
N LEU A 476 -3.54 1.58 12.20
CA LEU A 476 -3.78 0.63 11.13
C LEU A 476 -2.83 0.86 9.97
N ARG A 477 -2.71 2.11 9.52
CA ARG A 477 -1.77 2.50 8.47
C ARG A 477 -0.35 2.08 8.84
N ASP A 478 0.09 2.39 10.05
CA ASP A 478 1.43 2.06 10.53
C ASP A 478 1.64 0.54 10.60
N SER A 479 0.68 -0.25 11.10
CA SER A 479 0.78 -1.71 11.14
C SER A 479 0.89 -2.33 9.74
N LEU A 480 0.12 -1.79 8.80
CA LEU A 480 0.12 -2.20 7.40
C LEU A 480 1.42 -1.78 6.70
N GLN A 481 1.89 -0.55 6.92
CA GLN A 481 3.20 -0.08 6.47
C GLN A 481 4.30 -0.96 7.04
N LEU A 482 4.24 -1.28 8.34
CA LEU A 482 5.20 -2.14 9.04
C LEU A 482 5.28 -3.55 8.41
N ALA A 483 4.15 -4.07 7.93
CA ALA A 483 4.08 -5.34 7.21
C ALA A 483 4.56 -5.23 5.76
N GLY A 484 4.35 -4.08 5.11
CA GLY A 484 4.86 -3.76 3.77
C GLY A 484 6.36 -3.51 3.72
N MET A 485 7.00 -3.16 4.85
CA MET A 485 8.39 -2.68 4.84
C MET A 485 9.41 -3.66 4.27
N THR A 486 9.13 -4.96 4.32
CA THR A 486 10.05 -5.96 3.78
C THR A 486 9.56 -6.52 2.47
N MET A 487 10.49 -6.74 1.55
CA MET A 487 10.21 -7.41 0.30
C MET A 487 9.55 -8.78 0.51
N ALA A 488 8.55 -9.07 -0.31
CA ALA A 488 7.73 -10.25 -0.17
C ALA A 488 8.52 -11.56 -0.33
N ASN A 489 9.58 -11.53 -1.14
CA ASN A 489 10.43 -12.66 -1.47
C ASN A 489 11.87 -12.52 -0.93
N ALA A 490 12.09 -11.72 0.13
CA ALA A 490 13.41 -11.51 0.73
C ALA A 490 14.15 -12.83 1.04
N ARG A 491 13.45 -13.88 1.48
CA ARG A 491 14.01 -15.23 1.72
C ARG A 491 14.69 -15.87 0.51
N THR A 492 14.22 -15.57 -0.71
CA THR A 492 14.80 -16.09 -1.95
C THR A 492 15.98 -15.22 -2.41
N VAL A 493 15.88 -13.92 -2.19
CA VAL A 493 16.89 -12.94 -2.62
C VAL A 493 18.13 -12.99 -1.73
N LEU A 494 17.95 -13.11 -0.41
CA LEU A 494 19.05 -13.08 0.57
C LEU A 494 20.15 -14.10 0.28
N PRO A 495 19.86 -15.41 0.12
CA PRO A 495 20.90 -16.38 -0.19
C PRO A 495 21.59 -16.09 -1.51
N ALA A 496 20.86 -15.60 -2.51
CA ALA A 496 21.41 -15.28 -3.83
C ALA A 496 22.46 -14.17 -3.74
N ILE A 497 22.15 -13.07 -3.04
CA ILE A 497 23.08 -11.96 -2.81
C ILE A 497 24.35 -12.43 -2.09
N LEU A 498 24.20 -13.27 -1.06
CA LEU A 498 25.31 -13.75 -0.24
C LEU A 498 26.09 -14.95 -0.81
N GLN A 499 25.81 -15.39 -2.05
CA GLN A 499 26.41 -16.62 -2.58
C GLN A 499 27.94 -16.58 -2.62
N ASN A 500 28.52 -15.44 -2.99
CA ASN A 500 29.93 -15.36 -3.35
C ASN A 500 30.79 -14.63 -2.32
N GLN A 501 30.31 -13.52 -1.76
CA GLN A 501 31.11 -12.63 -0.92
C GLN A 501 30.26 -11.90 0.12
N SER A 502 30.93 -11.34 1.12
CA SER A 502 30.36 -10.31 1.99
C SER A 502 30.08 -9.05 1.18
N THR A 503 29.03 -8.33 1.57
CA THR A 503 28.53 -7.17 0.79
C THR A 503 27.77 -6.20 1.68
N VAL A 504 27.54 -5.00 1.15
CA VAL A 504 26.64 -4.01 1.73
C VAL A 504 25.40 -3.84 0.84
N VAL A 505 24.22 -3.75 1.47
CA VAL A 505 22.94 -3.43 0.84
C VAL A 505 22.48 -2.05 1.33
N LEU A 506 22.19 -1.16 0.40
CA LEU A 506 21.72 0.21 0.62
C LEU A 506 20.25 0.31 0.24
N HIS A 507 19.38 0.70 1.18
CA HIS A 507 17.95 0.83 0.92
C HIS A 507 17.23 1.97 1.66
N GLY A 508 15.93 2.16 1.39
CA GLY A 508 15.10 3.26 1.90
C GLY A 508 13.65 2.88 2.24
N HIS A 509 12.69 3.59 1.63
CA HIS A 509 11.22 3.34 1.56
C HIS A 509 10.36 3.84 2.73
N HIS A 510 10.77 3.58 3.97
CA HIS A 510 9.94 3.93 5.14
C HIS A 510 10.60 4.99 6.02
N HIS A 511 11.50 5.79 5.44
CA HIS A 511 12.15 6.90 6.12
C HIS A 511 12.71 6.46 7.48
N ALA A 512 13.33 5.28 7.49
CA ALA A 512 13.71 4.61 8.71
C ALA A 512 15.20 4.38 8.73
N THR A 513 15.87 4.93 9.73
CA THR A 513 17.32 4.80 9.85
C THR A 513 17.67 3.60 10.71
N PHE A 514 18.42 2.66 10.14
CA PHE A 514 19.04 1.59 10.89
C PHE A 514 20.16 0.94 10.08
N THR A 515 21.10 0.35 10.80
CA THR A 515 22.07 -0.60 10.28
C THR A 515 21.79 -1.99 10.84
N GLY A 516 22.09 -3.02 10.07
CA GLY A 516 21.93 -4.40 10.49
C GLY A 516 22.84 -5.34 9.73
N GLU A 517 22.94 -6.58 10.22
CA GLU A 517 23.76 -7.60 9.59
C GLU A 517 22.98 -8.92 9.45
N TYR A 518 23.27 -9.60 8.35
CA TYR A 518 22.81 -10.95 8.10
C TYR A 518 24.01 -11.82 7.69
N ALA A 519 24.22 -12.92 8.41
CA ALA A 519 25.33 -13.83 8.13
C ALA A 519 24.81 -15.17 7.62
N LEU A 520 25.44 -15.70 6.57
CA LEU A 520 25.14 -17.01 6.00
C LEU A 520 26.43 -17.65 5.49
N GLY A 521 26.76 -18.84 6.00
CA GLY A 521 27.93 -19.61 5.52
C GLY A 521 29.27 -18.85 5.66
N GLY A 522 29.46 -18.10 6.74
CA GLY A 522 30.67 -17.31 7.00
C GLY A 522 30.77 -15.98 6.24
N LYS A 523 29.79 -15.66 5.40
CA LYS A 523 29.69 -14.37 4.69
C LYS A 523 28.73 -13.45 5.41
N VAL A 524 29.01 -12.15 5.36
CA VAL A 524 28.23 -11.13 6.06
C VAL A 524 27.66 -10.15 5.04
N MET A 525 26.35 -9.93 5.12
CA MET A 525 25.66 -8.88 4.42
C MET A 525 25.29 -7.80 5.42
N GLN A 526 25.90 -6.64 5.28
CA GLN A 526 25.52 -5.46 6.04
C GLN A 526 24.40 -4.74 5.30
N VAL A 527 23.45 -4.20 6.05
CA VAL A 527 22.28 -3.52 5.51
C VAL A 527 22.23 -2.13 6.11
N VAL A 528 22.13 -1.11 5.25
CA VAL A 528 22.01 0.29 5.62
C VAL A 528 20.70 0.83 5.08
N SER A 529 19.87 1.30 6.00
CA SER A 529 18.61 1.99 5.69
C SER A 529 18.80 3.47 5.90
N ALA A 530 18.74 4.25 4.82
CA ALA A 530 18.89 5.70 4.89
C ALA A 530 17.61 6.38 5.43
N PRO A 531 17.72 7.55 6.06
CA PRO A 531 16.59 8.44 6.32
C PRO A 531 16.00 8.97 5.01
N SER A 532 14.80 9.59 5.07
CA SER A 532 14.38 10.44 3.95
C SER A 532 15.18 11.73 3.94
N SER A 533 15.70 12.06 2.75
CA SER A 533 16.42 13.30 2.53
C SER A 533 15.54 14.54 2.64
N THR A 534 14.23 14.46 2.42
CA THR A 534 13.37 15.67 2.39
C THR A 534 12.26 15.64 3.43
N LEU A 535 11.88 14.46 3.93
CA LEU A 535 10.80 14.27 4.89
C LEU A 535 11.33 13.91 6.28
N GLY A 536 12.57 13.46 6.38
CA GLY A 536 13.25 13.15 7.64
C GLY A 536 13.10 11.68 8.03
N THR A 537 13.18 11.39 9.33
CA THR A 537 13.06 10.02 9.84
C THR A 537 11.66 9.84 10.45
N GLU A 538 10.88 8.87 9.97
CA GLU A 538 9.60 8.50 10.59
C GLU A 538 9.79 7.48 11.71
N TYR A 539 10.71 6.53 11.48
CA TYR A 539 10.96 5.39 12.34
C TYR A 539 12.45 5.25 12.65
N HIS A 540 12.79 5.00 13.91
CA HIS A 540 14.19 4.81 14.29
C HIS A 540 14.36 3.64 15.27
N VAL A 541 15.61 3.17 15.36
CA VAL A 541 16.08 2.25 16.39
C VAL A 541 17.01 3.02 17.33
N GLY A 542 16.73 3.04 18.63
CA GLY A 542 17.58 3.71 19.62
C GLY A 542 17.12 5.12 20.02
N THR A 543 18.07 5.97 20.44
CA THR A 543 17.84 7.25 21.14
C THR A 543 18.50 8.39 20.37
N ASP A 544 17.73 9.18 19.64
CA ASP A 544 17.46 10.57 20.04
C ASP A 544 16.17 11.15 19.42
N GLY A 545 15.48 10.40 18.56
CA GLY A 545 14.11 10.71 18.10
C GLY A 545 13.94 12.10 17.47
N ARG A 546 14.99 12.67 16.87
CA ARG A 546 14.90 13.96 16.18
C ARG A 546 14.61 13.75 14.70
N PRO A 547 13.68 14.53 14.09
CA PRO A 547 13.28 14.37 12.69
C PRO A 547 14.34 15.06 11.86
N ARG A 548 15.40 14.32 11.59
CA ARG A 548 16.55 14.81 10.87
C ARG A 548 16.36 14.48 9.40
N LYS A 549 16.07 15.51 8.61
CA LYS A 549 16.16 15.47 7.16
C LYS A 549 17.62 15.44 6.78
N GLY A 550 18.00 14.51 5.92
CA GLY A 550 19.41 14.28 5.68
C GLY A 550 19.72 13.07 4.84
N PHE A 551 20.99 12.75 4.77
CA PHE A 551 21.48 11.56 4.09
C PHE A 551 22.64 10.99 4.90
N ASP A 552 23.01 9.75 4.60
CA ASP A 552 24.13 9.11 5.28
C ASP A 552 25.40 9.23 4.45
N ILE A 553 26.54 9.50 5.09
CA ILE A 553 27.86 9.26 4.54
C ILE A 553 28.38 7.92 5.07
N LEU A 554 28.70 7.03 4.15
CA LEU A 554 29.20 5.68 4.41
C LEU A 554 30.69 5.64 4.14
N GLU A 555 31.45 5.11 5.10
CA GLU A 555 32.85 4.74 4.89
C GLU A 555 32.92 3.23 4.65
N LEU A 556 33.25 2.86 3.41
CA LEU A 556 33.29 1.48 2.96
C LEU A 556 34.74 1.05 2.77
N GLY A 557 35.10 -0.10 3.35
CA GLY A 557 36.39 -0.76 3.15
C GLY A 557 36.23 -2.05 2.36
N ARG A 558 37.21 -2.36 1.53
CA ARG A 558 37.28 -3.64 0.81
C ARG A 558 38.36 -4.53 1.40
N ASN A 559 38.04 -5.80 1.61
CA ASN A 559 38.99 -6.86 1.95
C ASN A 559 38.76 -8.10 1.06
N ASP A 560 39.46 -9.19 1.36
CA ASP A 560 39.35 -10.47 0.61
C ASP A 560 37.94 -11.08 0.65
N MET A 561 37.12 -10.70 1.63
CA MET A 561 35.74 -11.16 1.77
C MET A 561 34.74 -10.27 1.03
N GLY A 562 35.12 -9.08 0.57
CA GLY A 562 34.27 -8.15 -0.15
C GLY A 562 34.21 -6.75 0.45
N TRP A 563 33.10 -6.05 0.25
CA TRP A 563 32.87 -4.72 0.82
C TRP A 563 32.18 -4.82 2.19
N ALA A 564 32.61 -3.96 3.12
CA ALA A 564 31.95 -3.78 4.40
C ALA A 564 32.11 -2.32 4.89
N LEU A 565 31.25 -1.93 5.83
CA LEU A 565 31.31 -0.69 6.58
C LEU A 565 32.52 -0.70 7.50
N MET A 566 33.25 0.41 7.52
CA MET A 566 34.37 0.62 8.45
C MET A 566 33.91 1.25 9.77
N ARG A 567 32.76 1.91 9.76
CA ARG A 567 32.10 2.48 10.94
C ARG A 567 30.60 2.61 10.71
N GLN A 568 29.88 3.02 11.75
CA GLN A 568 28.47 3.38 11.59
C GLN A 568 28.32 4.54 10.60
N PRO A 569 27.25 4.55 9.78
CA PRO A 569 26.90 5.67 8.91
C PRO A 569 26.89 6.99 9.67
N ILE A 570 27.44 8.03 9.06
CA ILE A 570 27.37 9.39 9.58
C ILE A 570 26.18 10.08 8.94
N GLN A 571 25.15 10.32 9.73
CA GLN A 571 23.99 11.07 9.26
C GLN A 571 24.35 12.55 9.13
N ILE A 572 24.21 13.09 7.92
CA ILE A 572 24.36 14.50 7.59
C ILE A 572 22.99 15.15 7.63
N ASP A 573 22.83 16.09 8.56
CA ASP A 573 21.61 16.86 8.69
C ASP A 573 21.83 18.29 8.18
N TYR A 574 20.80 18.85 7.56
CA TYR A 574 20.74 20.29 7.31
C TYR A 574 19.62 20.90 8.13
N LYS A 575 19.93 22.03 8.78
CA LYS A 575 18.94 22.80 9.53
C LYS A 575 17.88 23.31 8.56
N VAL A 576 16.63 23.01 8.88
CA VAL A 576 15.45 23.53 8.20
C VAL A 576 15.16 24.94 8.67
#